data_AF-A0A2E6QN60-F1
#
_entry.id   AF-A0A2E6QN60-F1
#
_cell.length_a   1.000
_cell.length_b   1.000
_cell.length_c   1.000
_cell.angle_alpha   90.00
_cell.angle_beta   90.00
_cell.angle_gamma   90.00
#
_symmetry.space_group_name_H-M   'P 1'
#
loop_
_entity.id
_entity.type
_entity.pdbx_description
1 polymer ?
#
loop_
_entity_poly.entity_id
_entity_poly.type
_entity_poly.pdbx_seq_one_letter_code
_entity_poly.pdbx_strand_id
1 'polypeptide(L)'
;MITPFIRRNAIAALTLLGLVFGLPGQGMAGGGAFCSNPFIFQGSDVNVVVIPYSLRGPDEEYRQRARYGDLFESRVAQKLSILIQQDTLFALSYPAGMGVVHIIPDSNDCTAENVLRRVEPQLLDGKGLVLLWGHFLEDENQIYVQSYARFLRKDRSESIRFLPEGAPELDLTGGPSQRAIGFAPRLLDEEDLAAVEKAFEEGSKIYADRRGDTVVGTLEFSLDRPIAYYVDDIDLDSGRMHVRPHEYLGGPEGWVAARADPTIWPLGQKLPELTFVNAVAGYLAARIIEDERRDSHWAGPWDRRLRTTVARSQAGFARYLSAVEEDRDKRDSFDERAAVALSYSLSGMLDLLAGRVADGDGTIALADAAVRKFEAARHFAPYQAETRNLLAMSLAGTALRDRDARARAVKTWSTALSLDPASDRIAGNLAQFYGYLIRTDPEGSGLSERELRARWASLAEAERRSRTRE
;
A
#
# COMPACT_ATOMS: atom_id res chain seq x y z
N MET A 1 -13.37 -12.57 50.39
CA MET A 1 -12.49 -11.39 50.49
C MET A 1 -11.51 -11.49 49.32
N ILE A 2 -11.85 -10.85 48.19
CA ILE A 2 -11.17 -11.03 46.90
C ILE A 2 -10.20 -9.86 46.70
N THR A 3 -8.92 -10.18 46.55
CA THR A 3 -7.79 -9.26 46.38
C THR A 3 -7.72 -8.65 44.98
N PRO A 4 -7.52 -7.32 44.84
CA PRO A 4 -7.27 -6.67 43.55
C PRO A 4 -5.76 -6.45 43.37
N PHE A 5 -5.07 -7.29 42.61
CA PHE A 5 -3.62 -7.10 42.36
C PHE A 5 -3.17 -7.15 40.89
N ILE A 6 -4.08 -7.29 39.91
CA ILE A 6 -3.68 -7.56 38.52
C ILE A 6 -3.77 -6.32 37.59
N ARG A 7 -4.42 -5.21 37.99
CA ARG A 7 -4.70 -4.10 37.04
C ARG A 7 -3.64 -3.00 36.88
N ARG A 8 -2.50 -3.03 37.59
CA ARG A 8 -1.53 -1.91 37.55
C ARG A 8 -0.27 -2.11 36.69
N ASN A 9 0.03 -3.32 36.24
CA ASN A 9 1.27 -3.57 35.49
C ASN A 9 1.13 -3.49 33.95
N ALA A 10 -0.09 -3.46 33.40
CA ALA A 10 -0.30 -3.36 31.96
C ALA A 10 -0.12 -1.93 31.40
N ILE A 11 -0.28 -0.89 32.24
CA ILE A 11 -0.23 0.51 31.79
C ILE A 11 1.23 1.02 31.74
N ALA A 12 2.13 0.48 32.57
CA ALA A 12 3.51 0.95 32.66
C ALA A 12 4.42 0.44 31.51
N ALA A 13 4.11 -0.70 30.90
CA ALA A 13 4.91 -1.26 29.79
C ALA A 13 4.64 -0.57 28.44
N LEU A 14 3.51 0.13 28.30
CA LEU A 14 3.05 0.67 27.02
C LEU A 14 3.46 2.12 26.75
N THR A 15 3.78 2.89 27.80
CA THR A 15 4.24 4.29 27.64
C THR A 15 5.74 4.40 27.34
N LEU A 16 6.52 3.33 27.54
CA LEU A 16 7.96 3.32 27.26
C LEU A 16 8.34 2.93 25.83
N LEU A 17 7.39 2.51 24.98
CA LEU A 17 7.66 2.19 23.56
C LEU A 17 7.82 3.45 22.68
N GLY A 18 7.53 4.65 23.19
CA GLY A 18 7.55 5.90 22.41
C GLY A 18 8.88 6.66 22.40
N LEU A 19 9.94 6.15 23.02
CA LEU A 19 11.20 6.87 23.24
C LEU A 19 12.43 6.10 22.75
N VAL A 20 12.43 5.65 21.49
CA VAL A 20 13.67 5.26 20.80
C VAL A 20 14.11 6.41 19.90
N PHE A 21 14.92 7.29 20.47
CA PHE A 21 15.63 8.33 19.73
C PHE A 21 16.79 7.72 18.91
N GLY A 22 16.74 7.89 17.59
CA GLY A 22 17.85 8.53 16.88
C GLY A 22 19.04 7.70 16.36
N LEU A 23 18.90 6.39 16.08
CA LEU A 23 19.83 5.73 15.17
C LEU A 23 19.18 5.51 13.80
N PRO A 24 19.49 6.35 12.78
CA PRO A 24 19.05 6.10 11.42
C PRO A 24 19.75 4.82 10.92
N GLY A 25 19.01 3.73 10.78
CA GLY A 25 19.52 2.51 10.13
C GLY A 25 19.23 1.16 10.78
N GLN A 26 18.41 1.09 11.84
CA GLN A 26 18.01 -0.19 12.44
C GLN A 26 16.50 -0.17 12.71
N GLY A 27 15.69 -1.15 12.39
CA GLY A 27 15.74 -2.29 11.48
C GLY A 27 14.28 -2.51 11.08
N MET A 28 13.97 -3.46 10.20
CA MET A 28 12.56 -3.81 10.02
C MET A 28 12.03 -4.32 11.37
N ALA A 29 10.82 -3.95 11.75
CA ALA A 29 10.28 -4.29 13.07
C ALA A 29 8.92 -4.99 12.94
N GLY A 30 8.78 -6.10 13.64
CA GLY A 30 7.54 -6.88 13.70
C GLY A 30 6.91 -6.79 15.08
N GLY A 31 5.58 -6.77 15.16
CA GLY A 31 4.88 -6.82 16.43
C GLY A 31 3.44 -7.30 16.37
N GLY A 32 2.89 -7.69 17.51
CA GLY A 32 1.48 -8.00 17.71
C GLY A 32 0.87 -6.99 18.68
N ALA A 33 -0.30 -6.44 18.35
CA ALA A 33 -0.96 -5.43 19.19
C ALA A 33 -2.44 -5.75 19.37
N PHE A 34 -2.98 -5.60 20.57
CA PHE A 34 -4.41 -5.75 20.79
C PHE A 34 -5.22 -4.70 20.03
N CYS A 35 -6.41 -5.08 19.59
CA CYS A 35 -7.29 -4.19 18.83
C CYS A 35 -7.84 -3.02 19.66
N SER A 36 -8.03 -3.22 20.97
CA SER A 36 -8.39 -2.15 21.90
C SER A 36 -7.29 -1.08 22.06
N ASN A 37 -6.03 -1.46 21.81
CA ASN A 37 -4.87 -0.60 21.97
C ASN A 37 -3.81 -0.89 20.89
N PRO A 38 -4.11 -0.60 19.62
CA PRO A 38 -3.19 -0.91 18.53
C PRO A 38 -2.02 0.07 18.58
N PHE A 39 -0.83 -0.40 18.21
CA PHE A 39 0.34 0.47 18.06
C PHE A 39 0.94 0.31 16.66
N ILE A 40 1.79 1.26 16.30
CA ILE A 40 2.68 1.20 15.14
C ILE A 40 4.10 1.59 15.55
N PHE A 41 5.08 1.29 14.72
CA PHE A 41 6.46 1.69 14.95
C PHE A 41 6.64 3.14 14.47
N GLN A 42 6.66 4.09 15.42
CA GLN A 42 6.74 5.52 15.12
C GLN A 42 8.00 5.92 14.34
N GLY A 43 9.10 5.18 14.54
CA GLY A 43 10.36 5.38 13.82
C GLY A 43 10.38 4.84 12.39
N SER A 44 9.35 4.10 11.97
CA SER A 44 9.29 3.53 10.62
C SER A 44 8.79 4.56 9.60
N ASP A 45 9.43 4.55 8.43
CA ASP A 45 8.98 5.31 7.27
C ASP A 45 7.60 4.85 6.82
N VAL A 46 7.39 3.54 6.77
CA VAL A 46 6.09 2.95 6.42
C VAL A 46 5.73 1.88 7.44
N ASN A 47 4.51 1.95 7.95
CA ASN A 47 3.91 0.91 8.77
C ASN A 47 2.90 0.10 7.95
N VAL A 48 2.92 -1.22 8.07
CA VAL A 48 1.86 -2.11 7.58
C VAL A 48 1.12 -2.70 8.77
N VAL A 49 -0.19 -2.52 8.81
CA VAL A 49 -1.06 -3.05 9.88
C VAL A 49 -1.95 -4.14 9.29
N VAL A 50 -1.73 -5.37 9.72
CA VAL A 50 -2.49 -6.55 9.30
C VAL A 50 -3.58 -6.81 10.33
N ILE A 51 -4.83 -6.64 9.94
CA ILE A 51 -6.00 -6.86 10.81
C ILE A 51 -6.51 -8.28 10.58
N PRO A 52 -6.85 -9.02 11.65
CA PRO A 52 -7.41 -10.35 11.57
C PRO A 52 -8.53 -10.46 10.55
N TYR A 53 -8.44 -11.49 9.72
CA TYR A 53 -9.50 -11.82 8.79
C TYR A 53 -10.73 -12.24 9.59
N SER A 54 -11.88 -11.62 9.34
CA SER A 54 -13.10 -11.94 10.07
C SER A 54 -13.89 -13.01 9.34
N LEU A 55 -14.52 -13.92 10.08
CA LEU A 55 -15.49 -14.87 9.51
C LEU A 55 -16.81 -14.15 9.21
N ARG A 56 -17.27 -14.20 7.96
CA ARG A 56 -18.61 -13.78 7.55
C ARG A 56 -19.38 -15.00 7.05
N GLY A 57 -20.42 -15.37 7.80
CA GLY A 57 -21.36 -16.42 7.39
C GLY A 57 -22.80 -15.90 7.34
N PRO A 58 -23.70 -16.64 6.65
CA PRO A 58 -25.08 -16.22 6.39
C PRO A 58 -25.91 -16.04 7.66
N ASP A 59 -25.65 -16.85 8.70
CA ASP A 59 -26.49 -16.89 9.90
C ASP A 59 -25.82 -16.26 11.14
N GLU A 60 -26.65 -15.66 12.01
CA GLU A 60 -26.24 -15.05 13.29
C GLU A 60 -25.53 -16.06 14.21
N GLU A 61 -25.94 -17.33 14.14
CA GLU A 61 -25.37 -18.43 14.93
C GLU A 61 -23.92 -18.77 14.51
N TYR A 62 -23.62 -18.75 13.21
CA TYR A 62 -22.26 -18.91 12.69
C TYR A 62 -21.37 -17.76 13.19
N ARG A 63 -21.88 -16.53 13.12
CA ARG A 63 -21.20 -15.34 13.66
C ARG A 63 -20.99 -15.45 15.18
N GLN A 64 -21.90 -16.06 15.93
CA GLN A 64 -21.72 -16.30 17.36
C GLN A 64 -20.69 -17.38 17.66
N ARG A 65 -20.67 -18.50 16.91
CA ARG A 65 -19.65 -19.55 17.08
C ARG A 65 -18.24 -19.04 16.76
N ALA A 66 -18.10 -18.23 15.72
CA ALA A 66 -16.86 -17.51 15.41
C ALA A 66 -16.41 -16.59 16.55
N ARG A 67 -17.34 -15.93 17.24
CA ARG A 67 -17.04 -14.99 18.35
C ARG A 67 -16.49 -15.66 19.61
N TYR A 68 -16.82 -16.93 19.86
CA TYR A 68 -16.37 -17.64 21.07
C TYR A 68 -15.05 -18.40 20.87
N GLY A 69 -14.39 -18.27 19.71
CA GLY A 69 -13.07 -18.88 19.46
C GLY A 69 -13.08 -20.41 19.32
N ASP A 70 -14.27 -21.02 19.28
CA ASP A 70 -14.44 -22.47 19.13
C ASP A 70 -14.36 -22.95 17.68
N LEU A 71 -14.43 -22.03 16.71
CA LEU A 71 -14.28 -22.40 15.30
C LEU A 71 -12.80 -22.50 14.93
N PHE A 72 -12.43 -23.65 14.38
CA PHE A 72 -11.13 -23.92 13.76
C PHE A 72 -10.73 -22.78 12.80
N GLU A 73 -11.67 -22.25 12.00
CA GLU A 73 -11.39 -21.17 11.05
C GLU A 73 -10.95 -19.86 11.73
N SER A 74 -11.40 -19.58 12.96
CA SER A 74 -10.98 -18.38 13.69
C SER A 74 -9.51 -18.45 14.09
N ARG A 75 -8.99 -19.64 14.37
CA ARG A 75 -7.56 -19.83 14.67
C ARG A 75 -6.74 -19.77 13.40
N VAL A 76 -7.21 -20.38 12.31
CA VAL A 76 -6.56 -20.31 10.99
C VAL A 76 -6.46 -18.86 10.50
N ALA A 77 -7.51 -18.05 10.65
CA ALA A 77 -7.50 -16.63 10.28
C ALA A 77 -6.43 -15.81 11.03
N GLN A 78 -6.24 -16.08 12.33
CA GLN A 78 -5.21 -15.42 13.13
C GLN A 78 -3.81 -15.89 12.73
N LYS A 79 -3.61 -17.21 12.54
CA LYS A 79 -2.35 -17.79 12.03
C LYS A 79 -1.98 -17.18 10.67
N LEU A 80 -2.95 -17.06 9.75
CA LEU A 80 -2.77 -16.41 8.45
C LEU A 80 -2.30 -14.96 8.61
N SER A 81 -2.88 -14.20 9.54
CA SER A 81 -2.48 -12.79 9.77
C SER A 81 -1.02 -12.65 10.22
N ILE A 82 -0.54 -13.60 11.02
CA ILE A 82 0.86 -13.66 11.46
C ILE A 82 1.79 -14.04 10.30
N LEU A 83 1.39 -15.02 9.48
CA LEU A 83 2.15 -15.40 8.29
C LEU A 83 2.22 -14.26 7.26
N ILE A 84 1.13 -13.52 7.08
CA ILE A 84 1.10 -12.30 6.27
C ILE A 84 2.09 -11.27 6.82
N GLN A 85 2.14 -11.06 8.14
CA GLN A 85 3.13 -10.17 8.74
C GLN A 85 4.55 -10.62 8.43
N GLN A 86 4.87 -11.91 8.60
CA GLN A 86 6.21 -12.44 8.37
C GLN A 86 6.62 -12.34 6.90
N ASP A 87 5.74 -12.71 5.96
CA ASP A 87 6.00 -12.58 4.52
C ASP A 87 6.18 -11.10 4.13
N THR A 88 5.35 -10.22 4.68
CA THR A 88 5.46 -8.78 4.47
C THR A 88 6.81 -8.29 4.98
N LEU A 89 7.20 -8.56 6.23
CA LEU A 89 8.51 -8.17 6.77
C LEU A 89 9.68 -8.66 5.90
N PHE A 90 9.63 -9.92 5.49
CA PHE A 90 10.66 -10.52 4.64
C PHE A 90 10.74 -9.86 3.26
N ALA A 91 9.59 -9.62 2.63
CA ALA A 91 9.49 -8.98 1.33
C ALA A 91 9.92 -7.50 1.38
N LEU A 92 9.70 -6.84 2.51
CA LEU A 92 9.98 -5.43 2.75
C LEU A 92 11.45 -5.14 3.12
N SER A 93 12.41 -5.82 2.47
CA SER A 93 13.85 -5.54 2.57
C SER A 93 14.29 -4.16 2.05
N TYR A 94 13.37 -3.19 1.95
CA TYR A 94 13.62 -1.84 1.45
C TYR A 94 14.67 -1.13 2.32
N PRO A 95 15.46 -0.21 1.73
CA PRO A 95 16.38 0.64 2.49
C PRO A 95 15.63 1.72 3.30
N ALA A 96 14.40 1.45 3.73
CA ALA A 96 13.54 2.34 4.52
C ALA A 96 13.18 1.65 5.83
N GLY A 97 12.91 2.44 6.88
CA GLY A 97 12.43 1.87 8.14
C GLY A 97 11.02 1.31 7.91
N MET A 98 10.83 0.00 8.08
CA MET A 98 9.52 -0.63 7.88
C MET A 98 9.05 -1.26 9.19
N GLY A 99 7.82 -0.97 9.58
CA GLY A 99 7.14 -1.60 10.70
C GLY A 99 6.00 -2.46 10.19
N VAL A 100 5.83 -3.68 10.70
CA VAL A 100 4.66 -4.51 10.41
C VAL A 100 4.04 -4.94 11.72
N VAL A 101 2.77 -4.61 11.94
CA VAL A 101 2.03 -4.99 13.14
C VAL A 101 0.84 -5.84 12.74
N HIS A 102 0.72 -7.04 13.31
CA HIS A 102 -0.55 -7.77 13.25
C HIS A 102 -1.42 -7.36 14.44
N ILE A 103 -2.72 -7.21 14.21
CA ILE A 103 -3.68 -6.91 15.27
C ILE A 103 -4.17 -8.21 15.89
N ILE A 104 -4.33 -8.23 17.21
CA ILE A 104 -4.86 -9.32 17.99
C ILE A 104 -6.30 -8.95 18.39
N PRO A 105 -7.31 -9.75 18.02
CA PRO A 105 -8.70 -9.41 18.32
C PRO A 105 -8.98 -9.64 19.82
N ASP A 106 -9.21 -8.57 20.56
CA ASP A 106 -9.57 -8.60 21.99
C ASP A 106 -10.91 -7.89 22.28
N SER A 107 -11.59 -7.43 21.23
CA SER A 107 -12.88 -6.75 21.31
C SER A 107 -13.71 -6.97 20.04
N ASN A 108 -15.03 -6.82 20.16
CA ASN A 108 -15.97 -6.92 19.03
C ASN A 108 -15.88 -5.75 18.04
N ASP A 109 -15.12 -4.69 18.37
CA ASP A 109 -15.04 -3.44 17.62
C ASP A 109 -13.80 -3.39 16.69
N CYS A 110 -13.27 -4.57 16.33
CA CYS A 110 -12.02 -4.68 15.58
C CYS A 110 -12.18 -4.52 14.07
N THR A 111 -12.59 -3.32 13.64
CA THR A 111 -12.73 -2.97 12.21
C THR A 111 -11.53 -2.17 11.69
N ALA A 112 -11.34 -2.17 10.37
CA ALA A 112 -10.28 -1.40 9.72
C ALA A 112 -10.36 0.10 10.03
N GLU A 113 -11.56 0.67 10.04
CA GLU A 113 -11.80 2.09 10.36
C GLU A 113 -11.45 2.42 11.81
N ASN A 114 -11.74 1.49 12.72
CA ASN A 114 -11.51 1.65 14.15
C ASN A 114 -10.04 1.48 14.51
N VAL A 115 -9.33 0.55 13.87
CA VAL A 115 -7.88 0.43 13.99
C VAL A 115 -7.23 1.67 13.39
N LEU A 116 -7.60 2.07 12.16
CA LEU A 116 -7.08 3.25 11.47
C LEU A 116 -7.17 4.50 12.35
N ARG A 117 -8.35 4.79 12.92
CA ARG A 117 -8.59 5.97 13.77
C ARG A 117 -7.67 6.02 15.00
N ARG A 118 -7.22 4.85 15.49
CA ARG A 118 -6.34 4.74 16.66
C ARG A 118 -4.85 4.79 16.29
N VAL A 119 -4.46 4.27 15.12
CA VAL A 119 -3.05 4.23 14.70
C VAL A 119 -2.62 5.45 13.88
N GLU A 120 -3.52 6.08 13.12
CA GLU A 120 -3.21 7.25 12.31
C GLU A 120 -2.65 8.43 13.13
N PRO A 121 -3.20 8.77 14.32
CA PRO A 121 -2.61 9.82 15.16
C PRO A 121 -1.18 9.51 15.61
N GLN A 122 -0.81 8.23 15.69
CA GLN A 122 0.52 7.78 16.12
C GLN A 122 1.57 7.91 15.02
N LEU A 123 1.18 8.06 13.75
CA LEU A 123 2.12 8.26 12.64
C LEU A 123 2.82 9.60 12.81
N LEU A 124 4.09 9.67 12.41
CA LEU A 124 4.76 10.96 12.21
C LEU A 124 4.32 11.57 10.88
N ASP A 125 4.34 12.90 10.81
CA ASP A 125 3.93 13.65 9.62
C ASP A 125 4.72 13.19 8.40
N GLY A 126 4.01 12.96 7.30
CA GLY A 126 4.57 12.46 6.04
C GLY A 126 4.94 10.98 6.00
N LYS A 127 4.86 10.25 7.11
CA LYS A 127 5.10 8.79 7.12
C LYS A 127 3.88 8.01 6.63
N GLY A 128 4.15 6.82 6.11
CA GLY A 128 3.20 5.97 5.41
C GLY A 128 2.53 4.93 6.30
N LEU A 129 1.29 4.59 5.96
CA LEU A 129 0.54 3.50 6.55
C LEU A 129 -0.15 2.69 5.45
N VAL A 130 -0.07 1.37 5.56
CA VAL A 130 -0.87 0.42 4.78
C VAL A 130 -1.67 -0.43 5.77
N LEU A 131 -2.98 -0.51 5.58
CA LEU A 131 -3.85 -1.44 6.29
C LEU A 131 -4.20 -2.58 5.34
N LEU A 132 -4.12 -3.82 5.83
CA LEU A 132 -4.56 -5.03 5.15
C LEU A 132 -5.52 -5.78 6.07
N TRP A 133 -6.66 -6.18 5.55
CA TRP A 133 -7.65 -6.97 6.28
C TRP A 133 -8.42 -7.85 5.31
N GLY A 134 -9.28 -8.71 5.82
CA GLY A 134 -10.14 -9.49 4.94
C GLY A 134 -11.25 -10.24 5.64
N HIS A 135 -11.94 -11.05 4.84
CA HIS A 135 -13.04 -11.88 5.26
C HIS A 135 -12.85 -13.30 4.76
N PHE A 136 -13.12 -14.27 5.63
CA PHE A 136 -13.41 -15.63 5.22
C PHE A 136 -14.92 -15.70 4.91
N LEU A 137 -15.25 -16.21 3.73
CA LEU A 137 -16.61 -16.42 3.22
C LEU A 137 -16.78 -17.91 2.99
N GLU A 138 -17.85 -18.49 3.51
CA GLU A 138 -18.19 -19.89 3.27
C GLU A 138 -19.37 -19.95 2.30
N ASP A 139 -19.20 -20.70 1.20
CA ASP A 139 -20.23 -20.93 0.20
C ASP A 139 -20.17 -22.39 -0.27
N GLU A 140 -21.27 -23.14 -0.15
CA GLU A 140 -21.38 -24.56 -0.56
C GLU A 140 -20.20 -25.47 -0.12
N ASN A 141 -19.75 -25.34 1.13
CA ASN A 141 -18.57 -26.04 1.72
C ASN A 141 -17.21 -25.62 1.14
N GLN A 142 -17.14 -24.50 0.42
CA GLN A 142 -15.90 -23.89 -0.05
C GLN A 142 -15.60 -22.64 0.76
N ILE A 143 -14.33 -22.45 1.07
CA ILE A 143 -13.86 -21.31 1.84
C ILE A 143 -13.17 -20.35 0.90
N TYR A 144 -13.66 -19.11 0.86
CA TYR A 144 -13.08 -18.02 0.10
C TYR A 144 -12.49 -16.98 1.04
N VAL A 145 -11.31 -16.49 0.69
CA VAL A 145 -10.67 -15.36 1.35
C VAL A 145 -10.77 -14.14 0.46
N GLN A 146 -11.43 -13.10 0.94
CA GLN A 146 -11.44 -11.80 0.28
C GLN A 146 -10.64 -10.80 1.09
N SER A 147 -9.54 -10.33 0.50
CA SER A 147 -8.68 -9.32 1.10
C SER A 147 -9.10 -7.91 0.67
N TYR A 148 -8.71 -6.94 1.48
CA TYR A 148 -8.87 -5.51 1.23
C TYR A 148 -7.64 -4.76 1.72
N ALA A 149 -7.28 -3.69 1.03
CA ALA A 149 -6.17 -2.84 1.44
C ALA A 149 -6.53 -1.35 1.39
N ARG A 150 -5.90 -0.56 2.25
CA ARG A 150 -5.95 0.91 2.21
C ARG A 150 -4.58 1.45 2.55
N PHE A 151 -4.20 2.56 1.93
CA PHE A 151 -2.92 3.19 2.22
C PHE A 151 -3.07 4.72 2.29
N LEU A 152 -2.19 5.36 3.06
CA LEU A 152 -2.15 6.81 3.21
C LEU A 152 -0.77 7.27 3.70
N ARG A 153 -0.52 8.58 3.62
CA ARG A 153 0.53 9.25 4.38
C ARG A 153 -0.12 10.31 5.27
N LYS A 154 0.35 10.42 6.50
CA LYS A 154 -0.17 11.42 7.44
C LYS A 154 0.16 12.84 6.96
N ASP A 155 -0.83 13.73 6.98
CA ASP A 155 -0.69 15.16 6.65
C ASP A 155 0.00 15.45 5.29
N ARG A 156 -0.10 14.49 4.37
CA ARG A 156 0.44 14.56 3.02
C ARG A 156 -0.55 13.95 2.03
N SER A 157 -0.70 14.60 0.88
CA SER A 157 -1.42 14.02 -0.23
C SER A 157 -0.56 12.98 -0.97
N GLU A 158 -1.20 11.94 -1.51
CA GLU A 158 -0.60 11.09 -2.55
C GLU A 158 -0.62 11.75 -3.95
N SER A 159 -0.94 13.03 -4.02
CA SER A 159 -0.84 13.79 -5.26
C SER A 159 0.63 13.99 -5.65
N ILE A 160 0.91 13.73 -6.92
CA ILE A 160 2.13 14.16 -7.61
C ILE A 160 1.87 15.49 -8.31
N ARG A 161 2.88 16.35 -8.26
CA ARG A 161 3.00 17.53 -9.10
C ARG A 161 3.77 17.16 -10.36
N PHE A 162 3.26 17.54 -11.52
CA PHE A 162 3.90 17.29 -12.81
C PHE A 162 4.13 18.61 -13.52
N LEU A 163 5.39 18.86 -13.88
CA LEU A 163 5.86 20.06 -14.57
C LEU A 163 6.42 19.60 -15.92
N PRO A 164 5.64 19.70 -17.01
CA PRO A 164 6.11 19.36 -18.35
C PRO A 164 7.39 20.13 -18.72
N GLU A 165 8.41 19.43 -19.22
CA GLU A 165 9.64 20.06 -19.69
C GLU A 165 9.35 20.94 -20.91
N GLY A 166 9.55 22.25 -20.82
CA GLY A 166 9.23 23.20 -21.90
C GLY A 166 7.84 23.85 -21.78
N ALA A 167 7.07 23.51 -20.75
CA ALA A 167 5.89 24.27 -20.32
C ALA A 167 5.86 24.39 -18.78
N PRO A 168 6.84 25.09 -18.17
CA PRO A 168 6.96 25.21 -16.72
C PRO A 168 5.78 25.92 -16.05
N GLU A 169 4.97 26.65 -16.82
CA GLU A 169 3.74 27.28 -16.34
C GLU A 169 2.58 26.30 -16.15
N LEU A 170 2.69 25.07 -16.67
CA LEU A 170 1.73 24.00 -16.42
C LEU A 170 2.08 23.32 -15.09
N ASP A 171 1.39 23.74 -14.05
CA ASP A 171 1.49 23.16 -12.71
C ASP A 171 0.36 22.16 -12.48
N LEU A 172 0.54 20.95 -13.02
CA LEU A 172 -0.49 19.93 -13.03
C LEU A 172 -0.39 19.05 -11.79
N THR A 173 -1.53 18.75 -11.16
CA THR A 173 -1.57 17.91 -9.95
C THR A 173 -2.57 16.77 -10.05
N GLY A 174 -2.18 15.59 -9.57
CA GLY A 174 -3.02 14.39 -9.64
C GLY A 174 -2.48 13.31 -8.74
N GLY A 175 -3.34 12.39 -8.32
CA GLY A 175 -2.94 11.31 -7.42
C GLY A 175 -3.87 10.12 -7.58
N PRO A 176 -3.51 8.97 -6.99
CA PRO A 176 -4.32 7.77 -7.03
C PRO A 176 -5.55 7.94 -6.13
N SER A 177 -6.53 7.05 -6.30
CA SER A 177 -7.57 6.89 -5.30
C SER A 177 -6.95 6.40 -3.98
N GLN A 178 -7.30 7.04 -2.86
CA GLN A 178 -6.91 6.63 -1.51
C GLN A 178 -8.03 5.85 -0.79
N ARG A 179 -9.08 5.46 -1.53
CA ARG A 179 -10.15 4.61 -1.00
C ARG A 179 -9.62 3.21 -0.74
N ALA A 180 -10.31 2.48 0.14
CA ALA A 180 -10.05 1.05 0.29
C ALA A 180 -10.24 0.34 -1.06
N ILE A 181 -9.34 -0.58 -1.36
CA ILE A 181 -9.40 -1.45 -2.53
C ILE A 181 -9.78 -2.86 -2.06
N GLY A 182 -10.74 -3.49 -2.73
CA GLY A 182 -11.00 -4.92 -2.58
C GLY A 182 -10.21 -5.73 -3.60
N PHE A 183 -9.91 -6.98 -3.29
CA PHE A 183 -9.38 -7.96 -4.23
C PHE A 183 -10.45 -9.02 -4.54
N ALA A 184 -10.32 -9.75 -5.64
CA ALA A 184 -11.19 -10.89 -5.92
C ALA A 184 -11.06 -11.94 -4.80
N PRO A 185 -12.18 -12.57 -4.38
CA PRO A 185 -12.14 -13.69 -3.46
C PRO A 185 -11.27 -14.84 -4.00
N ARG A 186 -10.44 -15.42 -3.13
CA ARG A 186 -9.54 -16.53 -3.43
C ARG A 186 -10.07 -17.78 -2.74
N LEU A 187 -10.32 -18.83 -3.51
CA LEU A 187 -10.66 -20.15 -2.95
C LEU A 187 -9.45 -20.67 -2.17
N LEU A 188 -9.68 -21.05 -0.91
CA LEU A 188 -8.79 -21.87 -0.09
C LEU A 188 -9.49 -23.20 0.16
N ASP A 189 -8.93 -24.27 -0.38
CA ASP A 189 -9.41 -25.62 -0.09
C ASP A 189 -8.89 -26.13 1.28
N GLU A 190 -9.29 -27.32 1.69
CA GLU A 190 -8.84 -27.91 2.95
C GLU A 190 -7.32 -28.12 3.00
N GLU A 191 -6.68 -28.39 1.86
CA GLU A 191 -5.22 -28.54 1.75
C GLU A 191 -4.53 -27.21 2.01
N ASP A 192 -5.05 -26.12 1.45
CA ASP A 192 -4.57 -24.76 1.70
C ASP A 192 -4.70 -24.40 3.20
N LEU A 193 -5.81 -24.75 3.84
CA LEU A 193 -6.02 -24.48 5.27
C LEU A 193 -5.03 -25.26 6.15
N ALA A 194 -4.80 -26.53 5.85
CA ALA A 194 -3.79 -27.34 6.52
C ALA A 194 -2.37 -26.80 6.29
N ALA A 195 -2.10 -26.28 5.08
CA ALA A 195 -0.85 -25.61 4.75
C ALA A 195 -0.65 -24.33 5.58
N VAL A 196 -1.71 -23.60 5.92
CA VAL A 196 -1.66 -22.48 6.89
C VAL A 196 -1.12 -22.93 8.23
N GLU A 197 -1.66 -24.01 8.76
CA GLU A 197 -1.28 -24.47 10.08
C GLU A 197 0.17 -24.91 10.11
N LYS A 198 0.58 -25.70 9.12
CA LYS A 198 1.94 -26.19 8.99
C LYS A 198 2.95 -25.05 8.80
N ALA A 199 2.63 -24.07 7.95
CA ALA A 199 3.49 -22.91 7.74
C ALA A 199 3.61 -22.06 9.01
N PHE A 200 2.53 -21.89 9.77
CA PHE A 200 2.55 -21.18 11.04
C PHE A 200 3.42 -21.90 12.07
N GLU A 201 3.28 -23.22 12.21
CA GLU A 201 4.11 -24.01 13.10
C GLU A 201 5.60 -23.88 12.75
N GLU A 202 5.94 -23.93 11.46
CA GLU A 202 7.31 -23.77 11.00
C GLU A 202 7.85 -22.35 11.19
N GLY A 203 7.06 -21.33 10.84
CA GLY A 203 7.39 -19.91 11.00
C GLY A 203 7.47 -19.46 12.46
N SER A 204 6.90 -20.23 13.38
CA SER A 204 7.01 -20.01 14.82
C SER A 204 8.31 -20.56 15.41
N LYS A 205 9.05 -21.44 14.73
CA LYS A 205 10.31 -21.99 15.25
C LYS A 205 11.44 -20.98 15.08
N ILE A 206 12.27 -20.85 16.12
CA ILE A 206 13.51 -20.07 16.09
C ILE A 206 14.68 -21.03 15.98
N TYR A 207 15.55 -20.77 15.02
CA TYR A 207 16.69 -21.59 14.66
C TYR A 207 18.01 -20.90 15.04
N ALA A 208 19.00 -21.70 15.45
CA ALA A 208 20.34 -21.20 15.80
C ALA A 208 21.05 -20.54 14.61
N ASP A 209 20.77 -21.02 13.39
CA ASP A 209 21.45 -20.61 12.17
C ASP A 209 20.48 -20.51 10.98
N ARG A 210 20.98 -19.90 9.90
CA ARG A 210 20.25 -19.72 8.64
C ARG A 210 19.95 -21.02 7.89
N ARG A 211 20.58 -22.14 8.21
CA ARG A 211 20.27 -23.43 7.56
C ARG A 211 18.99 -24.02 8.12
N GLY A 212 18.72 -23.76 9.40
CA GLY A 212 17.55 -24.27 10.09
C GLY A 212 17.73 -25.68 10.62
N ASP A 213 18.98 -26.10 10.89
CA ASP A 213 19.27 -27.47 11.34
C ASP A 213 18.97 -27.67 12.84
N THR A 214 19.04 -26.61 13.64
CA THR A 214 18.86 -26.66 15.11
C THR A 214 17.83 -25.65 15.58
N VAL A 215 16.73 -26.13 16.16
CA VAL A 215 15.71 -25.29 16.82
C VAL A 215 16.19 -24.92 18.22
N VAL A 216 16.22 -23.62 18.53
CA VAL A 216 16.65 -23.07 19.83
C VAL A 216 15.49 -22.53 20.66
N GLY A 217 14.31 -22.41 20.05
CA GLY A 217 13.09 -22.00 20.73
C GLY A 217 11.94 -21.82 19.76
N THR A 218 10.89 -21.18 20.26
CA THR A 218 9.73 -20.77 19.47
C THR A 218 9.48 -19.30 19.71
N LEU A 219 9.24 -18.55 18.65
CA LEU A 219 8.67 -17.23 18.73
C LEU A 219 7.25 -17.42 19.25
N GLU A 220 7.03 -17.07 20.53
CA GLU A 220 5.71 -17.14 21.15
C GLU A 220 4.79 -16.08 20.51
N PHE A 221 4.32 -16.35 19.29
CA PHE A 221 3.16 -15.70 18.71
C PHE A 221 1.93 -16.12 19.51
N SER A 222 1.85 -15.64 20.75
CA SER A 222 0.65 -15.82 21.53
C SER A 222 -0.46 -15.06 20.83
N LEU A 223 -1.48 -15.80 20.41
CA LEU A 223 -2.73 -15.24 19.90
C LEU A 223 -3.42 -14.32 20.92
N ASP A 224 -2.93 -14.31 22.17
CA ASP A 224 -3.51 -13.58 23.30
C ASP A 224 -2.51 -12.62 23.95
N ARG A 225 -1.30 -12.43 23.39
CA ARG A 225 -0.32 -11.49 23.98
C ARG A 225 0.40 -10.66 22.91
N PRO A 226 0.61 -9.35 23.18
CA PRO A 226 1.42 -8.50 22.31
C PRO A 226 2.86 -9.00 22.26
N ILE A 227 3.48 -8.85 21.10
CA ILE A 227 4.92 -9.12 20.90
C ILE A 227 5.55 -7.97 20.13
N ALA A 228 6.86 -7.82 20.24
CA ALA A 228 7.66 -6.91 19.43
C ALA A 228 9.07 -7.48 19.25
N TYR A 229 9.59 -7.40 18.03
CA TYR A 229 10.91 -7.88 17.66
C TYR A 229 11.50 -7.03 16.54
N TYR A 230 12.82 -7.02 16.48
CA TYR A 230 13.59 -6.43 15.38
C TYR A 230 14.00 -7.52 14.40
N VAL A 231 14.13 -7.14 13.14
CA VAL A 231 14.78 -7.92 12.09
C VAL A 231 16.06 -7.20 11.71
N ASP A 232 17.19 -7.84 11.97
CA ASP A 232 18.52 -7.28 11.70
C ASP A 232 19.25 -7.98 10.53
N ASP A 233 18.80 -9.16 10.10
CA ASP A 233 19.29 -9.81 8.88
C ASP A 233 18.20 -10.56 8.10
N ILE A 234 18.36 -10.68 6.79
CA ILE A 234 17.47 -11.42 5.88
C ILE A 234 18.33 -12.25 4.92
N ASP A 235 18.10 -13.56 4.93
CA ASP A 235 18.66 -14.49 3.94
C ASP A 235 17.60 -14.80 2.86
N LEU A 236 17.79 -14.19 1.70
CA LEU A 236 16.89 -14.36 0.55
C LEU A 236 16.93 -15.77 -0.04
N ASP A 237 18.06 -16.48 0.07
CA ASP A 237 18.23 -17.81 -0.51
C ASP A 237 17.51 -18.85 0.35
N SER A 238 17.60 -18.72 1.68
CA SER A 238 16.95 -19.64 2.61
C SER A 238 15.50 -19.27 2.92
N GLY A 239 15.04 -18.06 2.58
CA GLY A 239 13.70 -17.58 2.96
C GLY A 239 13.55 -17.26 4.45
N ARG A 240 14.67 -17.03 5.16
CA ARG A 240 14.69 -16.83 6.61
C ARG A 240 15.10 -15.40 6.96
N MET A 241 14.62 -14.93 8.10
CA MET A 241 15.05 -13.65 8.68
C MET A 241 15.54 -13.87 10.10
N HIS A 242 16.58 -13.13 10.49
CA HIS A 242 17.08 -13.14 11.84
C HIS A 242 16.26 -12.16 12.68
N VAL A 243 15.67 -12.66 13.77
CA VAL A 243 14.84 -11.88 14.68
C VAL A 243 15.47 -11.79 16.05
N ARG A 244 15.39 -10.59 16.62
CA ARG A 244 15.83 -10.30 17.98
C ARG A 244 14.65 -9.73 18.76
N PRO A 245 14.26 -10.36 19.88
CA PRO A 245 13.15 -9.86 20.67
C PRO A 245 13.45 -8.47 21.22
N HIS A 246 12.40 -7.68 21.43
CA HIS A 246 12.54 -6.40 22.11
C HIS A 246 13.02 -6.62 23.55
N GLU A 247 14.00 -5.84 24.02
CA GLU A 247 14.76 -6.08 25.26
C GLU A 247 13.88 -6.34 26.50
N TYR A 248 12.70 -5.70 26.56
CA TYR A 248 11.78 -5.80 27.69
C TYR A 248 10.79 -6.96 27.61
N LEU A 249 10.65 -7.61 26.46
CA LEU A 249 9.74 -8.75 26.28
C LEU A 249 10.45 -10.09 26.52
N GLY A 250 11.78 -10.12 26.39
CA GLY A 250 12.56 -11.35 26.44
C GLY A 250 12.22 -12.31 25.29
N GLY A 251 12.80 -13.51 25.33
CA GLY A 251 12.59 -14.56 24.32
C GLY A 251 13.90 -14.99 23.65
N PRO A 252 13.86 -16.07 22.85
CA PRO A 252 15.01 -16.49 22.07
C PRO A 252 15.26 -15.53 20.91
N GLU A 253 16.52 -15.23 20.64
CA GLU A 253 17.00 -14.62 19.40
C GLU A 253 17.37 -15.74 18.42
N GLY A 254 17.19 -15.50 17.12
CA GLY A 254 17.66 -16.43 16.09
C GLY A 254 16.92 -16.28 14.76
N TRP A 255 17.07 -17.29 13.90
CA TRP A 255 16.50 -17.29 12.55
C TRP A 255 15.08 -17.85 12.56
N VAL A 256 14.13 -17.18 11.92
CA VAL A 256 12.76 -17.69 11.70
C VAL A 256 12.52 -17.88 10.21
N ALA A 257 11.74 -18.91 9.87
CA ALA A 257 11.23 -19.06 8.50
C ALA A 257 10.17 -17.98 8.25
N ALA A 258 10.46 -17.04 7.36
CA ALA A 258 9.57 -15.92 7.09
C ALA A 258 8.80 -16.11 5.78
N ARG A 259 9.38 -16.85 4.84
CA ARG A 259 8.63 -17.49 3.76
C ARG A 259 8.34 -18.91 4.15
N ALA A 260 7.06 -19.28 4.09
CA ALA A 260 6.72 -20.69 3.95
C ALA A 260 7.49 -21.24 2.75
N ASP A 261 8.10 -22.41 2.93
CA ASP A 261 8.80 -23.10 1.85
C ASP A 261 7.89 -23.07 0.61
N PRO A 262 8.35 -22.57 -0.55
CA PRO A 262 7.53 -22.46 -1.75
C PRO A 262 6.99 -23.81 -2.23
N THR A 263 7.57 -24.93 -1.76
CA THR A 263 7.06 -26.28 -1.99
C THR A 263 5.97 -26.71 -0.99
N ILE A 264 5.87 -26.05 0.17
CA ILE A 264 4.91 -26.35 1.24
C ILE A 264 3.70 -25.41 1.17
N TRP A 265 3.92 -24.10 1.00
CA TRP A 265 2.82 -23.16 0.82
C TRP A 265 3.27 -21.83 0.19
N PRO A 266 3.08 -21.63 -1.13
CA PRO A 266 3.38 -20.37 -1.75
C PRO A 266 2.25 -19.37 -1.47
N LEU A 267 2.20 -18.83 -0.24
CA LEU A 267 1.18 -17.87 0.19
C LEU A 267 1.00 -16.72 -0.82
N GLY A 268 2.11 -16.21 -1.38
CA GLY A 268 2.08 -15.17 -2.42
C GLY A 268 1.50 -15.60 -3.77
N GLN A 269 1.41 -16.90 -4.09
CA GLN A 269 0.70 -17.41 -5.27
C GLN A 269 -0.81 -17.50 -4.99
N LYS A 270 -1.20 -17.92 -3.78
CA LYS A 270 -2.62 -18.05 -3.39
C LYS A 270 -3.26 -16.70 -3.07
N LEU A 271 -2.50 -15.78 -2.48
CA LEU A 271 -2.88 -14.42 -2.11
C LEU A 271 -1.98 -13.40 -2.82
N PRO A 272 -2.14 -13.18 -4.14
CA PRO A 272 -1.31 -12.25 -4.90
C PRO A 272 -1.39 -10.80 -4.39
N GLU A 273 -2.46 -10.45 -3.67
CA GLU A 273 -2.63 -9.16 -2.99
C GLU A 273 -1.50 -8.84 -2.00
N LEU A 274 -0.79 -9.84 -1.45
CA LEU A 274 0.35 -9.59 -0.57
C LEU A 274 1.51 -8.94 -1.35
N THR A 275 1.70 -9.37 -2.59
CA THR A 275 2.68 -8.75 -3.48
C THR A 275 2.27 -7.32 -3.84
N PHE A 276 0.97 -7.07 -4.01
CA PHE A 276 0.44 -5.71 -4.17
C PHE A 276 0.72 -4.83 -2.94
N VAL A 277 0.42 -5.31 -1.73
CA VAL A 277 0.66 -4.58 -0.47
C VAL A 277 2.15 -4.24 -0.30
N ASN A 278 3.03 -5.20 -0.59
CA ASN A 278 4.48 -5.00 -0.59
C ASN A 278 4.94 -3.94 -1.61
N ALA A 279 4.32 -3.92 -2.79
CA ALA A 279 4.59 -2.91 -3.82
C ALA A 279 4.10 -1.53 -3.40
N VAL A 280 2.91 -1.42 -2.80
CA VAL A 280 2.35 -0.17 -2.25
C VAL A 280 3.24 0.39 -1.15
N ALA A 281 3.72 -0.46 -0.23
CA ALA A 281 4.63 -0.02 0.81
C ALA A 281 5.95 0.54 0.23
N GLY A 282 6.48 -0.09 -0.82
CA GLY A 282 7.61 0.43 -1.59
C GLY A 282 7.32 1.75 -2.30
N TYR A 283 6.10 1.93 -2.83
CA TYR A 283 5.67 3.21 -3.41
C TYR A 283 5.65 4.31 -2.34
N LEU A 284 5.06 4.06 -1.17
CA LEU A 284 5.06 5.02 -0.05
C LEU A 284 6.49 5.36 0.40
N ALA A 285 7.35 4.37 0.53
CA ALA A 285 8.76 4.59 0.87
C ALA A 285 9.46 5.46 -0.18
N ALA A 286 9.22 5.24 -1.48
CA ALA A 286 9.77 6.09 -2.54
C ALA A 286 9.28 7.54 -2.44
N ARG A 287 8.01 7.77 -2.07
CA ARG A 287 7.45 9.11 -1.85
C ARG A 287 8.10 9.81 -0.66
N ILE A 288 8.32 9.08 0.43
CA ILE A 288 8.98 9.60 1.63
C ILE A 288 10.43 9.98 1.33
N ILE A 289 11.17 9.11 0.65
CA ILE A 289 12.55 9.36 0.22
C ILE A 289 12.63 10.61 -0.67
N GLU A 290 11.69 10.79 -1.60
CA GLU A 290 11.64 11.96 -2.48
C GLU A 290 11.35 13.26 -1.72
N ASP A 291 10.49 13.23 -0.70
CA ASP A 291 10.22 14.40 0.14
C ASP A 291 11.45 14.73 1.02
N GLU A 292 12.05 13.72 1.68
CA GLU A 292 13.27 13.88 2.48
C GLU A 292 14.44 14.44 1.66
N ARG A 293 14.58 13.99 0.40
CA ARG A 293 15.60 14.49 -0.53
C ARG A 293 15.43 15.98 -0.85
N ARG A 294 14.19 16.48 -0.91
CA ARG A 294 13.89 17.91 -1.20
C ARG A 294 14.15 18.80 0.00
N ASP A 295 13.85 18.30 1.19
CA ASP A 295 13.98 19.06 2.45
C ASP A 295 15.41 19.00 3.01
N SER A 296 16.21 18.00 2.61
CA SER A 296 17.58 17.82 3.10
C SER A 296 18.59 18.68 2.33
N HIS A 297 19.37 19.48 3.05
CA HIS A 297 20.56 20.14 2.52
C HIS A 297 21.75 19.18 2.31
N TRP A 298 21.60 17.90 2.62
CA TRP A 298 22.69 16.93 2.56
C TRP A 298 22.63 16.05 1.31
N ALA A 299 23.78 15.94 0.62
CA ALA A 299 24.00 15.11 -0.57
C ALA A 299 24.14 13.61 -0.23
N GLY A 300 23.13 13.06 0.44
CA GLY A 300 23.08 11.63 0.73
C GLY A 300 22.92 10.75 -0.49
N PRO A 301 23.04 9.43 -0.34
CA PRO A 301 22.80 8.46 -1.42
C PRO A 301 21.31 8.33 -1.79
N TRP A 302 20.56 9.43 -1.73
CA TRP A 302 19.13 9.53 -1.94
C TRP A 302 18.72 8.97 -3.29
N ASP A 303 19.46 9.28 -4.36
CA ASP A 303 19.17 8.81 -5.70
C ASP A 303 19.30 7.30 -5.82
N ARG A 304 20.33 6.71 -5.19
CA ARG A 304 20.49 5.25 -5.15
C ARG A 304 19.35 4.61 -4.36
N ARG A 305 19.05 5.16 -3.17
CA ARG A 305 17.96 4.69 -2.30
C ARG A 305 16.62 4.72 -3.04
N LEU A 306 16.30 5.84 -3.68
CA LEU A 306 15.08 6.05 -4.45
C LEU A 306 14.99 5.09 -5.64
N ARG A 307 16.05 4.99 -6.47
CA ARG A 307 16.08 4.05 -7.61
C ARG A 307 15.87 2.61 -7.19
N THR A 308 16.55 2.15 -6.13
CA THR A 308 16.39 0.78 -5.63
C THR A 308 14.97 0.54 -5.11
N THR A 309 14.39 1.49 -4.36
CA THR A 309 13.01 1.39 -3.86
C THR A 309 12.00 1.38 -5.00
N VAL A 310 12.14 2.26 -5.99
CA VAL A 310 11.27 2.30 -7.18
C VAL A 310 11.34 0.98 -7.95
N ALA A 311 12.53 0.49 -8.27
CA ALA A 311 12.69 -0.75 -9.04
C ALA A 311 12.05 -1.95 -8.33
N ARG A 312 12.20 -2.06 -7.01
CA ARG A 312 11.59 -3.14 -6.21
C ARG A 312 10.07 -3.03 -6.15
N SER A 313 9.53 -1.83 -5.95
CA SER A 313 8.08 -1.60 -5.95
C SER A 313 7.48 -1.93 -7.32
N GLN A 314 8.13 -1.53 -8.41
CA GLN A 314 7.71 -1.90 -9.78
C GLN A 314 7.74 -3.41 -10.02
N ALA A 315 8.78 -4.11 -9.57
CA ALA A 315 8.84 -5.57 -9.66
C ALA A 315 7.74 -6.24 -8.83
N GLY A 316 7.36 -5.65 -7.68
CA GLY A 316 6.19 -6.06 -6.91
C GLY A 316 4.90 -5.95 -7.71
N PHE A 317 4.58 -4.76 -8.25
CA PHE A 317 3.38 -4.60 -9.08
C PHE A 317 3.38 -5.52 -10.30
N ALA A 318 4.51 -5.71 -10.96
CA ALA A 318 4.62 -6.64 -12.09
C ALA A 318 4.26 -8.08 -11.70
N ARG A 319 4.79 -8.58 -10.57
CA ARG A 319 4.47 -9.92 -10.07
C ARG A 319 2.98 -10.07 -9.71
N TYR A 320 2.39 -9.05 -9.07
CA TYR A 320 0.95 -9.04 -8.78
C TYR A 320 0.15 -9.12 -10.09
N LEU A 321 0.46 -8.27 -11.07
CA LEU A 321 -0.23 -8.26 -12.36
C LEU A 321 -0.12 -9.60 -13.09
N SER A 322 1.06 -10.21 -13.12
CA SER A 322 1.25 -11.54 -13.73
C SER A 322 0.40 -12.61 -13.05
N ALA A 323 0.36 -12.64 -11.71
CA ALA A 323 -0.45 -13.60 -10.97
C ALA A 323 -1.96 -13.44 -11.24
N VAL A 324 -2.43 -12.22 -11.45
CA VAL A 324 -3.84 -11.94 -11.80
C VAL A 324 -4.14 -12.30 -13.26
N GLU A 325 -3.18 -12.15 -14.17
CA GLU A 325 -3.36 -12.51 -15.58
C GLU A 325 -3.52 -14.01 -15.81
N GLU A 326 -2.88 -14.84 -14.97
CA GLU A 326 -3.01 -16.29 -14.97
C GLU A 326 -4.42 -16.73 -14.51
N ASP A 327 -5.11 -15.92 -13.70
CA ASP A 327 -6.44 -16.18 -13.16
C ASP A 327 -7.52 -15.32 -13.87
N ARG A 328 -7.81 -15.68 -15.12
CA ARG A 328 -8.69 -14.90 -16.02
C ARG A 328 -10.10 -14.68 -15.47
N ASP A 329 -10.67 -15.67 -14.79
CA ASP A 329 -12.04 -15.58 -14.28
C ASP A 329 -12.14 -14.53 -13.15
N LYS A 330 -11.12 -14.44 -12.28
CA LYS A 330 -11.08 -13.44 -11.21
C LYS A 330 -10.73 -12.04 -11.70
N ARG A 331 -9.92 -11.94 -12.75
CA ARG A 331 -9.53 -10.65 -13.38
C ARG A 331 -10.73 -9.81 -13.83
N ASP A 332 -11.85 -10.46 -14.16
CA ASP A 332 -13.05 -9.75 -14.63
C ASP A 332 -13.96 -9.25 -13.51
N SER A 333 -13.69 -9.62 -12.26
CA SER A 333 -14.41 -9.07 -11.11
C SER A 333 -14.15 -7.57 -10.95
N PHE A 334 -15.15 -6.83 -10.45
CA PHE A 334 -15.06 -5.38 -10.28
C PHE A 334 -13.93 -4.97 -9.33
N ASP A 335 -13.79 -5.69 -8.21
CA ASP A 335 -12.77 -5.44 -7.19
C ASP A 335 -11.36 -5.65 -7.74
N GLU A 336 -11.11 -6.78 -8.43
CA GLU A 336 -9.80 -7.05 -9.03
C GLU A 336 -9.44 -6.04 -10.11
N ARG A 337 -10.38 -5.62 -10.95
CA ARG A 337 -10.15 -4.56 -11.95
C ARG A 337 -9.73 -3.25 -11.30
N ALA A 338 -10.32 -2.89 -10.17
CA ALA A 338 -9.94 -1.69 -9.44
C ALA A 338 -8.50 -1.82 -8.89
N ALA A 339 -8.13 -2.97 -8.32
CA ALA A 339 -6.79 -3.22 -7.79
C ALA A 339 -5.71 -3.26 -8.89
N VAL A 340 -6.02 -3.86 -10.04
CA VAL A 340 -5.19 -3.82 -11.25
C VAL A 340 -5.01 -2.39 -11.76
N ALA A 341 -6.10 -1.61 -11.84
CA ALA A 341 -6.02 -0.21 -12.27
C ALA A 341 -5.16 0.65 -11.33
N LEU A 342 -5.30 0.44 -10.02
CA LEU A 342 -4.48 1.11 -9.01
C LEU A 342 -3.01 0.71 -9.14
N SER A 343 -2.71 -0.57 -9.38
CA SER A 343 -1.34 -1.07 -9.59
C SER A 343 -0.65 -0.38 -10.77
N TYR A 344 -1.34 -0.27 -11.90
CA TYR A 344 -0.85 0.45 -13.06
C TYR A 344 -0.67 1.95 -12.76
N SER A 345 -1.61 2.56 -12.05
CA SER A 345 -1.52 3.98 -11.67
C SER A 345 -0.31 4.27 -10.78
N LEU A 346 -0.12 3.49 -9.71
CA LEU A 346 1.04 3.64 -8.83
C LEU A 346 2.35 3.33 -9.56
N SER A 347 2.36 2.32 -10.43
CA SER A 347 3.51 1.99 -11.28
C SER A 347 3.89 3.10 -12.25
N GLY A 348 2.90 3.83 -12.80
CA GLY A 348 3.13 5.00 -13.65
C GLY A 348 3.65 6.20 -12.86
N MET A 349 3.13 6.41 -11.65
CA MET A 349 3.66 7.42 -10.73
C MET A 349 5.11 7.14 -10.33
N LEU A 350 5.48 5.87 -10.16
CA LEU A 350 6.86 5.45 -9.92
C LEU A 350 7.79 5.76 -11.10
N ASP A 351 7.33 5.58 -12.35
CA ASP A 351 8.11 6.01 -13.53
C ASP A 351 8.36 7.52 -13.51
N LEU A 352 7.31 8.31 -13.22
CA LEU A 352 7.44 9.78 -13.11
C LEU A 352 8.39 10.19 -11.99
N LEU A 353 8.40 9.47 -10.87
CA LEU A 353 9.36 9.69 -9.78
C LEU A 353 10.79 9.36 -10.20
N ALA A 354 11.00 8.20 -10.85
CA ALA A 354 12.30 7.81 -11.37
C ALA A 354 12.83 8.81 -12.41
N GLY A 355 11.94 9.36 -13.24
CA GLY A 355 12.28 10.35 -14.26
C GLY A 355 12.92 11.61 -13.68
N ARG A 356 12.52 12.04 -12.49
CA ARG A 356 13.11 13.21 -11.82
C ARG A 356 14.55 13.03 -11.36
N VAL A 357 15.03 11.78 -11.33
CA VAL A 357 16.39 11.40 -10.95
C VAL A 357 17.18 10.94 -12.18
N ALA A 358 16.55 10.91 -13.36
CA ALA A 358 17.18 10.54 -14.61
C ALA A 358 17.60 11.80 -15.38
N ASP A 359 18.80 11.79 -15.95
CA ASP A 359 19.28 12.91 -16.75
C ASP A 359 18.81 12.80 -18.22
N GLY A 360 18.54 13.94 -18.84
CA GLY A 360 18.26 14.07 -20.28
C GLY A 360 17.11 13.19 -20.79
N ASP A 361 17.39 12.40 -21.83
CA ASP A 361 16.42 11.54 -22.54
C ASP A 361 15.69 10.53 -21.64
N GLY A 362 16.28 10.18 -20.48
CA GLY A 362 15.68 9.26 -19.51
C GLY A 362 14.37 9.78 -18.90
N THR A 363 14.23 11.09 -18.72
CA THR A 363 13.00 11.72 -18.19
C THR A 363 11.81 11.48 -19.12
N ILE A 364 12.07 11.55 -20.42
CA ILE A 364 11.04 11.50 -21.47
C ILE A 364 10.58 10.08 -21.70
N ALA A 365 11.51 9.13 -21.78
CA ALA A 365 11.17 7.71 -21.88
C ALA A 365 10.32 7.23 -20.70
N LEU A 366 10.57 7.77 -19.51
CA LEU A 366 9.80 7.46 -18.29
C LEU A 366 8.42 8.14 -18.28
N ALA A 367 8.28 9.33 -18.87
CA ALA A 367 6.96 9.94 -19.11
C ALA A 367 6.12 9.10 -20.08
N ASP A 368 6.70 8.61 -21.18
CA ASP A 368 6.01 7.72 -22.13
C ASP A 368 5.64 6.37 -21.49
N ALA A 369 6.51 5.83 -20.64
CA ALA A 369 6.21 4.63 -19.86
C ALA A 369 5.03 4.85 -18.90
N ALA A 370 4.99 6.00 -18.24
CA ALA A 370 3.88 6.39 -17.38
C ALA A 370 2.57 6.51 -18.17
N VAL A 371 2.57 7.11 -19.36
CA VAL A 371 1.39 7.19 -20.24
C VAL A 371 0.83 5.79 -20.52
N ARG A 372 1.66 4.83 -20.93
CA ARG A 372 1.20 3.44 -21.20
C ARG A 372 0.56 2.79 -19.97
N LYS A 373 1.15 2.99 -18.79
CA LYS A 373 0.61 2.47 -17.53
C LYS A 373 -0.72 3.14 -17.18
N PHE A 374 -0.84 4.46 -17.31
CA PHE A 374 -2.12 5.15 -17.06
C PHE A 374 -3.21 4.80 -18.08
N GLU A 375 -2.85 4.50 -19.32
CA GLU A 375 -3.79 3.96 -20.31
C GLU A 375 -4.32 2.58 -19.90
N ALA A 376 -3.43 1.69 -19.46
CA ALA A 376 -3.81 0.39 -18.91
C ALA A 376 -4.72 0.56 -17.68
N ALA A 377 -4.35 1.44 -16.75
CA ALA A 377 -5.18 1.75 -15.58
C ALA A 377 -6.59 2.22 -15.98
N ARG A 378 -6.69 3.13 -16.95
CA ARG A 378 -7.98 3.62 -17.48
C ARG A 378 -8.80 2.50 -18.13
N HIS A 379 -8.14 1.54 -18.79
CA HIS A 379 -8.82 0.40 -19.41
C HIS A 379 -9.53 -0.46 -18.35
N PHE A 380 -8.88 -0.73 -17.23
CA PHE A 380 -9.44 -1.53 -16.14
C PHE A 380 -10.45 -0.75 -15.27
N ALA A 381 -10.23 0.55 -15.06
CA ALA A 381 -11.13 1.41 -14.29
C ALA A 381 -11.59 2.64 -15.09
N PRO A 382 -12.45 2.47 -16.12
CA PRO A 382 -12.84 3.56 -17.01
C PRO A 382 -13.69 4.63 -16.33
N TYR A 383 -14.25 4.33 -15.14
CA TYR A 383 -15.12 5.21 -14.36
C TYR A 383 -14.37 6.02 -13.29
N GLN A 384 -13.07 5.79 -13.09
CA GLN A 384 -12.28 6.54 -12.09
C GLN A 384 -11.74 7.84 -12.71
N ALA A 385 -12.17 8.97 -12.16
CA ALA A 385 -11.77 10.30 -12.62
C ALA A 385 -10.28 10.56 -12.37
N GLU A 386 -9.75 10.09 -11.23
CA GLU A 386 -8.36 10.25 -10.81
C GLU A 386 -7.38 9.60 -11.79
N THR A 387 -7.68 8.37 -12.21
CA THR A 387 -6.90 7.61 -13.20
C THR A 387 -6.84 8.35 -14.54
N ARG A 388 -7.97 8.91 -14.97
CA ARG A 388 -8.01 9.73 -16.20
C ARG A 388 -7.26 11.04 -16.04
N ASN A 389 -7.30 11.68 -14.87
CA ASN A 389 -6.53 12.87 -14.59
C ASN A 389 -5.03 12.59 -14.70
N LEU A 390 -4.53 11.50 -14.10
CA LEU A 390 -3.12 11.08 -14.21
C LEU A 390 -2.69 10.82 -15.67
N LEU A 391 -3.55 10.15 -16.45
CA LEU A 391 -3.32 9.95 -17.88
C LEU A 391 -3.23 11.27 -18.63
N ALA A 392 -4.21 12.16 -18.43
CA ALA A 392 -4.26 13.44 -19.14
C ALA A 392 -3.08 14.35 -18.79
N MET A 393 -2.64 14.36 -17.52
CA MET A 393 -1.43 15.06 -17.10
C MET A 393 -0.19 14.56 -17.84
N SER A 394 -0.05 13.24 -17.97
CA SER A 394 1.09 12.63 -18.65
C SER A 394 1.07 12.87 -20.15
N LEU A 395 -0.12 12.81 -20.77
CA LEU A 395 -0.34 13.19 -22.17
C LEU A 395 -0.03 14.68 -22.41
N ALA A 396 -0.36 15.57 -21.47
CA ALA A 396 0.00 16.98 -21.56
C ALA A 396 1.53 17.19 -21.46
N GLY A 397 2.24 16.29 -20.80
CA GLY A 397 3.71 16.24 -20.81
C GLY A 397 4.29 15.97 -22.19
N THR A 398 3.73 15.00 -22.90
CA THR A 398 4.19 14.62 -24.25
C THR A 398 3.63 15.53 -25.35
N ALA A 399 2.55 16.26 -25.04
CA ALA A 399 1.84 17.17 -25.95
C ALA A 399 2.71 18.28 -26.56
N LEU A 400 3.86 18.60 -25.98
CA LEU A 400 4.79 19.57 -26.56
C LEU A 400 5.35 19.11 -27.90
N ARG A 401 5.43 17.79 -28.11
CA ARG A 401 6.03 17.16 -29.30
C ARG A 401 5.00 16.50 -30.20
N ASP A 402 3.82 16.17 -29.65
CA ASP A 402 2.76 15.46 -30.35
C ASP A 402 1.44 16.24 -30.30
N ARG A 403 0.94 16.65 -31.47
CA ARG A 403 -0.33 17.34 -31.62
C ARG A 403 -1.51 16.43 -31.26
N ASP A 404 -1.43 15.13 -31.54
CA ASP A 404 -2.50 14.19 -31.20
C ASP A 404 -2.61 14.00 -29.68
N ALA A 405 -1.49 14.03 -28.96
CA ALA A 405 -1.47 14.00 -27.51
C ALA A 405 -2.21 15.20 -26.88
N ARG A 406 -2.19 16.40 -27.49
CA ARG A 406 -2.95 17.58 -27.05
C ARG A 406 -4.46 17.31 -27.06
N ALA A 407 -5.00 16.91 -28.21
CA ALA A 407 -6.41 16.62 -28.37
C ALA A 407 -6.86 15.47 -27.44
N ARG A 408 -6.01 14.44 -27.29
CA ARG A 408 -6.25 13.33 -26.37
C ARG A 408 -6.25 13.76 -24.91
N ALA A 409 -5.35 14.64 -24.49
CA ALA A 409 -5.31 15.19 -23.14
C ALA A 409 -6.60 15.97 -22.83
N VAL A 410 -7.01 16.88 -23.74
CA VAL A 410 -8.26 17.66 -23.61
C VAL A 410 -9.47 16.73 -23.47
N LYS A 411 -9.60 15.73 -24.34
CA LYS A 411 -10.71 14.77 -24.29
C LYS A 411 -10.70 13.98 -22.98
N THR A 412 -9.52 13.54 -22.55
CA THR A 412 -9.36 12.71 -21.34
C THR A 412 -9.73 13.49 -20.09
N TRP A 413 -9.25 14.73 -19.93
CA TRP A 413 -9.65 15.59 -18.82
C TRP A 413 -11.13 15.97 -18.85
N SER A 414 -11.68 16.27 -20.03
CA SER A 414 -13.11 16.58 -20.15
C SER A 414 -13.97 15.41 -19.66
N THR A 415 -13.59 14.17 -20.01
CA THR A 415 -14.27 12.97 -19.49
C THR A 415 -14.04 12.78 -17.99
N ALA A 416 -12.82 13.05 -17.49
CA ALA A 416 -12.53 12.97 -16.07
C ALA A 416 -13.41 13.92 -15.25
N LEU A 417 -13.59 15.17 -15.73
CA LEU A 417 -14.46 16.16 -15.10
C LEU A 417 -15.95 15.79 -15.21
N SER A 418 -16.37 15.10 -16.27
CA SER A 418 -17.75 14.56 -16.32
C SER A 418 -18.00 13.44 -15.30
N LEU A 419 -16.97 12.66 -14.96
CA LEU A 419 -17.05 11.60 -13.94
C LEU A 419 -17.00 12.15 -12.52
N ASP A 420 -16.25 13.23 -12.30
CA ASP A 420 -16.20 13.95 -11.01
C ASP A 420 -16.31 15.47 -11.23
N PRO A 421 -17.54 16.01 -11.41
CA PRO A 421 -17.75 17.43 -11.67
C PRO A 421 -17.38 18.36 -10.50
N ALA A 422 -17.24 17.82 -9.29
CA ALA A 422 -16.89 18.58 -8.10
C ALA A 422 -15.36 18.69 -7.90
N SER A 423 -14.56 18.08 -8.79
CA SER A 423 -13.12 18.03 -8.65
C SER A 423 -12.44 19.34 -9.07
N ASP A 424 -12.19 20.24 -8.12
CA ASP A 424 -11.44 21.49 -8.36
C ASP A 424 -10.06 21.21 -8.99
N ARG A 425 -9.42 20.11 -8.59
CA ARG A 425 -8.13 19.67 -9.13
C ARG A 425 -8.18 19.34 -10.63
N ILE A 426 -9.19 18.59 -11.07
CA ILE A 426 -9.35 18.23 -12.49
C ILE A 426 -9.73 19.45 -13.31
N ALA A 427 -10.66 20.26 -12.79
CA ALA A 427 -11.06 21.52 -13.41
C ALA A 427 -9.87 22.48 -13.57
N GLY A 428 -9.07 22.64 -12.51
CA GLY A 428 -7.88 23.48 -12.50
C GLY A 428 -6.81 23.02 -13.49
N ASN A 429 -6.50 21.71 -13.54
CA ASN A 429 -5.57 21.16 -14.54
C ASN A 429 -6.04 21.43 -15.97
N LEU A 430 -7.32 21.17 -16.26
CA LEU A 430 -7.88 21.40 -17.59
C LEU A 430 -7.87 22.90 -17.96
N ALA A 431 -8.18 23.78 -17.02
CA ALA A 431 -8.13 25.23 -17.22
C ALA A 431 -6.70 25.70 -17.51
N GLN A 432 -5.70 25.23 -16.75
CA GLN A 432 -4.29 25.54 -17.00
C GLN A 432 -3.88 25.07 -18.41
N PHE A 433 -4.27 23.86 -18.81
CA PHE A 433 -3.95 23.34 -20.14
C PHE A 433 -4.64 24.10 -21.27
N TYR A 434 -5.90 24.50 -21.11
CA TYR A 434 -6.55 25.40 -22.08
C TYR A 434 -5.83 26.73 -22.19
N GLY A 435 -5.44 27.34 -21.07
CA GLY A 435 -4.66 28.58 -21.06
C GLY A 435 -3.33 28.44 -21.79
N TYR A 436 -2.65 27.31 -21.63
CA TYR A 436 -1.44 26.97 -22.37
C TYR A 436 -1.71 26.88 -23.88
N LEU A 437 -2.68 26.07 -24.32
CA LEU A 437 -2.99 25.88 -25.74
C LEU A 437 -3.41 27.19 -26.42
N ILE A 438 -4.18 28.05 -25.75
CA ILE A 438 -4.56 29.37 -26.29
C ILE A 438 -3.33 30.24 -26.61
N ARG A 439 -2.24 30.12 -25.84
CA ARG A 439 -1.02 30.92 -26.05
C ARG A 439 -0.08 30.32 -27.08
N THR A 440 -0.04 28.99 -27.20
CA THR A 440 1.00 28.29 -27.97
C THR A 440 0.50 27.72 -29.29
N ASP A 441 -0.62 27.00 -29.28
CA ASP A 441 -1.22 26.38 -30.47
C ASP A 441 -2.70 26.03 -30.22
N PRO A 442 -3.62 26.97 -30.47
CA PRO A 442 -5.05 26.77 -30.23
C PRO A 442 -5.64 25.61 -31.05
N GLU A 443 -5.18 25.45 -32.29
CA GLU A 443 -5.69 24.42 -33.20
C GLU A 443 -5.16 23.02 -32.87
N GLY A 444 -4.11 22.91 -32.06
CA GLY A 444 -3.57 21.65 -31.56
C GLY A 444 -4.54 20.86 -30.69
N SER A 445 -5.55 21.52 -30.13
CA SER A 445 -6.52 20.93 -29.21
C SER A 445 -7.63 20.10 -29.88
N GLY A 446 -7.81 20.24 -31.20
CA GLY A 446 -9.01 19.76 -31.90
C GLY A 446 -10.28 20.59 -31.65
N LEU A 447 -10.15 21.73 -30.97
CA LEU A 447 -11.20 22.72 -30.74
C LEU A 447 -10.83 24.04 -31.44
N SER A 448 -11.82 24.86 -31.79
CA SER A 448 -11.55 26.22 -32.25
C SER A 448 -11.03 27.09 -31.10
N GLU A 449 -10.23 28.12 -31.41
CA GLU A 449 -9.72 29.05 -30.40
C GLU A 449 -10.87 29.70 -29.60
N ARG A 450 -11.98 30.03 -30.27
CA ARG A 450 -13.18 30.58 -29.62
C ARG A 450 -13.77 29.62 -28.59
N GLU A 451 -13.85 28.32 -28.92
CA GLU A 451 -14.35 27.30 -27.99
C GLU A 451 -13.38 27.10 -26.82
N LEU A 452 -12.07 27.07 -27.07
CA LEU A 452 -11.06 27.01 -26.00
C LEU A 452 -11.20 28.17 -25.01
N ARG A 453 -11.29 29.41 -25.51
CA ARG A 453 -11.46 30.60 -24.67
C ARG A 453 -12.75 30.56 -23.86
N ALA A 454 -13.87 30.14 -24.46
CA ALA A 454 -15.15 30.02 -23.77
C ALA A 454 -15.10 28.97 -22.65
N ARG A 455 -14.51 27.79 -22.91
CA ARG A 455 -14.34 26.72 -21.90
C ARG A 455 -13.39 27.13 -20.79
N TRP A 456 -12.27 27.77 -21.13
CA TRP A 456 -11.32 28.30 -20.17
C TRP A 456 -11.98 29.32 -19.23
N ALA A 457 -12.74 30.28 -19.78
CA ALA A 457 -13.43 31.28 -18.97
C ALA A 457 -14.45 30.66 -18.00
N SER A 458 -15.20 29.64 -18.44
CA SER A 458 -16.16 28.91 -17.61
C SER A 458 -15.48 28.22 -16.42
N LEU A 459 -14.37 27.50 -16.66
CA LEU A 459 -13.63 26.82 -15.60
C LEU A 459 -12.95 27.82 -14.64
N ALA A 460 -12.37 28.89 -15.17
CA ALA A 460 -11.71 29.93 -14.36
C ALA A 460 -12.71 30.73 -13.50
N GLU A 461 -13.97 30.82 -13.91
CA GLU A 461 -15.03 31.40 -13.07
C GLU A 461 -15.48 30.43 -11.98
N ALA A 462 -15.62 29.15 -12.29
CA ALA A 462 -15.94 28.11 -11.30
C ALA A 462 -14.89 28.05 -10.18
N GLU A 463 -13.60 28.07 -10.53
CA GLU A 463 -12.49 28.07 -9.56
C GLU A 463 -12.48 29.32 -8.67
N ARG A 464 -12.82 30.50 -9.23
CA ARG A 464 -12.95 31.72 -8.41
C ARG A 464 -14.10 31.64 -7.41
N ARG A 465 -15.19 30.94 -7.75
CA ARG A 465 -16.34 30.74 -6.85
C ARG A 465 -16.05 29.71 -5.76
N SER A 466 -15.25 28.68 -6.01
CA SER A 466 -14.87 27.71 -4.95
C SER A 466 -13.97 28.36 -3.92
N ARG A 467 -12.94 29.12 -4.34
CA ARG A 467 -12.03 29.84 -3.43
C ARG A 467 -12.66 30.92 -2.56
N THR A 468 -13.86 31.40 -2.89
CA THR A 468 -14.58 32.42 -2.10
C THR A 468 -15.54 31.83 -1.07
N ARG A 469 -15.72 30.51 -1.06
CA ARG A 469 -16.59 29.79 -0.11
C ARG A 469 -15.83 29.16 1.06
N GLU A 470 -14.51 29.01 0.93
CA GLU A 470 -13.59 28.69 2.03
C GLU A 470 -13.26 29.96 2.82
#